data_AF-A0AAW9HYQ5-F1
#
_entry.id   AF-A0AAW9HYQ5-F1
#
_cell.length_a   1.000
_cell.length_b   1.000
_cell.length_c   1.000
_cell.angle_alpha   90.00
_cell.angle_beta   90.00
_cell.angle_gamma   90.00
#
_symmetry.space_group_name_H-M   'P 1'
#
loop_
_entity.id
_entity.type
_entity.pdbx_description
1 polymer ?
#
loop_
_entity_poly.entity_id
_entity_poly.type
_entity_poly.pdbx_seq_one_letter_code
_entity_poly.pdbx_strand_id
1 'polypeptide(L)'
;MKTEALILSSALVIVPIIISYKEKLELNRDIIVSMLRAVVQLLAVGYVLDFIFGLDKLIYTVILVLVMIINAAINTKKKGFTIESQVLISFVSISVGTIITLGILISSKAIGYTPSQVIPVA
;
A
#
# COMPACT_ATOMS: atom_id res chain seq x y z
N MET A 1 -13.46 -9.50 -22.06
CA MET A 1 -13.27 -8.63 -20.87
C MET A 1 -12.27 -9.13 -19.82
N LYS A 2 -12.25 -10.41 -19.36
CA LYS A 2 -11.29 -10.83 -18.30
C LYS A 2 -9.83 -10.92 -18.77
N THR A 3 -9.57 -11.51 -19.93
CA THR A 3 -8.19 -11.72 -20.41
C THR A 3 -7.60 -10.46 -21.06
N GLU A 4 -8.43 -9.68 -21.76
CA GLU A 4 -7.98 -8.46 -22.45
C GLU A 4 -7.49 -7.40 -21.48
N ALA A 5 -8.17 -7.21 -20.34
CA ALA A 5 -7.72 -6.31 -19.29
C ALA A 5 -6.40 -6.78 -18.67
N LEU A 6 -6.22 -8.10 -18.50
CA LEU A 6 -4.98 -8.68 -18.00
C LEU A 6 -3.82 -8.46 -18.98
N ILE A 7 -4.07 -8.64 -20.29
CA ILE A 7 -3.10 -8.42 -21.35
C ILE A 7 -2.72 -6.93 -21.43
N LEU A 8 -3.70 -6.02 -21.41
CA LEU A 8 -3.43 -4.57 -21.43
C LEU A 8 -2.66 -4.11 -20.19
N SER A 9 -3.08 -4.53 -18.99
CA SER A 9 -2.39 -4.18 -17.74
C SER A 9 -0.96 -4.75 -17.67
N SER A 10 -0.75 -5.97 -18.17
CA SER A 10 0.58 -6.57 -18.28
C SER A 10 1.45 -5.83 -19.31
N ALA A 11 0.86 -5.33 -20.40
CA ALA A 11 1.58 -4.55 -21.40
C ALA A 11 2.10 -3.21 -20.85
N LEU A 12 1.46 -2.60 -19.85
CA LEU A 12 1.96 -1.38 -19.20
C LEU A 12 3.33 -1.60 -18.52
N VAL A 13 3.68 -2.83 -18.15
CA VAL A 13 4.99 -3.17 -17.55
C VAL A 13 6.14 -3.00 -18.56
N ILE A 14 5.85 -3.04 -19.86
CA ILE A 14 6.86 -2.87 -20.92
C ILE A 14 7.43 -1.44 -20.91
N VAL A 15 6.63 -0.43 -20.55
CA VAL A 15 7.04 0.98 -20.55
C VAL A 15 8.23 1.25 -19.61
N PRO A 16 8.20 0.91 -18.32
CA PRO A 16 9.35 1.12 -17.44
C PRO A 16 10.58 0.29 -17.84
N ILE A 17 10.40 -0.87 -18.48
CA ILE A 17 11.53 -1.67 -19.01
C ILE A 17 12.23 -0.92 -20.14
N ILE A 18 11.48 -0.37 -21.10
CA ILE A 18 12.03 0.43 -22.20
C ILE A 18 12.79 1.65 -21.65
N ILE A 19 12.22 2.35 -20.67
CA ILE A 19 12.87 3.50 -20.02
C ILE A 19 14.17 3.07 -19.33
N SER A 20 14.16 1.97 -18.58
CA SER A 20 15.35 1.42 -17.91
C SER A 20 16.48 1.11 -18.89
N TYR A 21 16.15 0.55 -20.06
CA TYR A 21 17.12 0.26 -21.11
C TYR A 21 17.67 1.53 -21.78
N LYS A 22 16.80 2.51 -22.10
CA LYS A 22 17.24 3.77 -22.75
C LYS A 22 18.18 4.58 -21.87
N GLU A 23 17.90 4.63 -20.57
CA GLU A 23 18.67 5.40 -19.59
C GLU A 23 19.93 4.66 -19.09
N LYS A 24 20.23 3.45 -19.60
CA LYS A 24 21.38 2.62 -19.19
C LYS A 24 21.53 2.49 -17.67
N LEU A 25 20.40 2.46 -16.97
CA LEU A 25 20.40 2.20 -15.54
C LEU A 25 20.82 0.74 -15.41
N GLU A 26 21.99 0.46 -14.81
CA GLU A 26 22.50 -0.91 -14.52
C GLU A 26 21.62 -1.64 -13.46
N LEU A 27 20.34 -1.31 -13.42
CA LEU A 27 19.34 -1.67 -12.42
C LEU A 27 18.60 -2.96 -12.80
N ASN A 28 19.01 -3.66 -13.86
CA ASN A 28 18.30 -4.85 -14.35
C ASN A 28 18.16 -5.93 -13.25
N ARG A 29 19.20 -6.16 -12.45
CA ARG A 29 19.13 -7.11 -11.32
C ARG A 29 18.34 -6.56 -10.14
N ASP A 30 18.51 -5.27 -9.83
CA ASP A 30 17.85 -4.63 -8.69
C ASP A 30 16.33 -4.52 -8.88
N ILE A 31 15.86 -4.28 -10.10
CA ILE A 31 14.43 -4.30 -10.45
C ILE A 31 13.87 -5.70 -10.24
N ILE A 32 14.53 -6.75 -10.76
CA ILE A 32 14.05 -8.13 -10.63
C ILE A 32 14.00 -8.56 -9.17
N VAL A 33 15.04 -8.27 -8.38
CA VAL A 33 15.07 -8.61 -6.95
C VAL A 33 14.03 -7.80 -6.17
N SER A 34 13.85 -6.52 -6.48
CA SER A 34 12.83 -5.68 -5.85
C SER A 34 11.40 -6.16 -6.17
N MET A 35 11.16 -6.56 -7.42
CA MET A 35 9.89 -7.14 -7.87
C MET A 35 9.63 -8.45 -7.12
N LEU A 36 10.59 -9.38 -7.10
CA LEU A 36 10.42 -10.66 -6.41
C LEU A 36 10.14 -10.47 -4.92
N ARG A 37 10.88 -9.57 -4.25
CA ARG A 37 10.64 -9.19 -2.85
C ARG A 37 9.23 -8.61 -2.66
N ALA A 38 8.76 -7.75 -3.57
CA ALA A 38 7.43 -7.16 -3.50
C ALA A 38 6.33 -8.22 -3.68
N VAL A 39 6.49 -9.17 -4.61
CA VAL A 39 5.56 -10.29 -4.79
C VAL A 39 5.46 -11.13 -3.52
N VAL A 40 6.60 -11.55 -2.96
CA VAL A 40 6.62 -12.33 -1.71
C VAL A 40 5.98 -11.55 -0.56
N GLN A 41 6.27 -10.25 -0.45
CA GLN A 41 5.69 -9.38 0.57
C GLN A 41 4.18 -9.21 0.41
N LEU A 42 3.67 -9.03 -0.80
CA LEU A 42 2.24 -8.91 -1.06
C LEU A 42 1.51 -10.23 -0.77
N LEU A 43 2.09 -11.38 -1.12
CA LEU A 43 1.53 -12.69 -0.75
C LEU A 43 1.46 -12.87 0.78
N ALA A 44 2.54 -12.53 1.49
CA ALA A 44 2.58 -12.62 2.94
C ALA A 44 1.55 -11.68 3.62
N VAL A 45 1.49 -10.42 3.18
CA VAL A 45 0.51 -9.45 3.71
C VAL A 45 -0.91 -9.87 3.35
N GLY A 46 -1.14 -10.39 2.14
CA GLY A 46 -2.44 -10.91 1.72
C GLY A 46 -2.95 -12.03 2.63
N TYR A 47 -2.08 -12.96 3.02
CA TYR A 47 -2.43 -14.02 3.97
C TYR A 47 -2.79 -13.48 5.35
N VAL A 48 -2.05 -12.48 5.85
CA VAL A 48 -2.36 -11.80 7.12
C VAL A 48 -3.71 -11.10 7.06
N LEU A 49 -4.03 -10.46 5.93
CA LEU A 49 -5.31 -9.77 5.72
C LEU A 49 -6.47 -10.75 5.70
N ASP A 50 -6.33 -11.87 4.98
CA ASP A 50 -7.35 -12.93 4.93
C ASP A 50 -7.70 -13.43 6.35
N PHE A 51 -6.67 -13.68 7.17
CA PHE A 51 -6.85 -14.06 8.56
C PHE A 51 -7.56 -12.98 9.39
N ILE A 52 -7.15 -11.71 9.27
CA ILE A 52 -7.74 -10.60 10.03
C ILE A 52 -9.20 -10.36 9.62
N PHE A 53 -9.50 -10.48 8.33
CA PHE A 53 -10.86 -10.32 7.80
C PHE A 53 -11.78 -11.44 8.27
N GLY A 54 -11.27 -12.67 8.41
CA GLY A 54 -12.02 -13.79 8.98
C GLY A 54 -12.38 -13.66 10.47
N LEU A 55 -11.68 -12.80 11.23
CA LEU A 55 -11.97 -12.58 12.65
C LEU A 55 -13.16 -11.64 12.88
N ASP A 56 -13.57 -10.86 11.88
CA ASP A 56 -14.72 -9.93 11.87
C ASP A 56 -14.88 -9.07 13.15
N LYS A 57 -13.77 -8.69 13.78
CA LYS A 57 -13.76 -7.76 14.92
C LYS A 57 -13.03 -6.48 14.57
N LEU A 58 -13.71 -5.36 14.85
CA LEU A 58 -13.24 -4.00 14.61
C LEU A 58 -11.87 -3.71 15.23
N ILE A 59 -11.57 -4.30 16.39
CA ILE A 59 -10.30 -4.10 17.09
C ILE A 59 -9.10 -4.51 16.23
N TYR A 60 -9.21 -5.61 15.47
CA TYR A 60 -8.13 -6.09 14.61
C TYR A 60 -7.94 -5.18 13.38
N THR A 61 -9.03 -4.64 12.83
CA THR A 61 -8.97 -3.63 11.75
C THR A 61 -8.26 -2.37 12.21
N VAL A 62 -8.59 -1.86 13.40
CA VAL A 62 -7.96 -0.64 13.95
C VAL A 62 -6.47 -0.87 14.18
N ILE A 63 -6.09 -2.02 14.76
CA ILE A 63 -4.68 -2.40 14.95
C ILE A 63 -3.95 -2.45 13.60
N LEU A 64 -4.56 -3.09 12.59
CA LEU A 64 -3.97 -3.21 11.27
C LEU A 64 -3.80 -1.86 10.57
N VAL A 65 -4.81 -0.99 10.63
CA VAL A 65 -4.72 0.40 10.12
C VAL A 65 -3.60 1.15 10.83
N LEU A 66 -3.46 0.99 12.15
CA LEU A 66 -2.37 1.62 12.90
C LEU A 66 -1.00 1.12 12.44
N VAL A 67 -0.84 -0.19 12.23
CA VAL A 67 0.39 -0.78 11.68
C VAL A 67 0.70 -0.20 10.29
N MET A 68 -0.31 -0.04 9.42
CA MET A 68 -0.14 0.58 8.11
C MET A 68 0.32 2.03 8.21
N ILE A 69 -0.28 2.84 9.09
CA ILE A 69 0.08 4.25 9.30
C ILE A 69 1.53 4.35 9.83
N ILE A 70 1.91 3.52 10.80
CA ILE A 70 3.28 3.48 11.34
C ILE A 70 4.27 3.11 10.23
N ASN A 71 3.97 2.08 9.44
CA ASN A 71 4.84 1.66 8.35
C ASN A 71 5.01 2.76 7.31
N ALA A 72 3.91 3.41 6.91
CA ALA A 72 3.92 4.54 5.98
C ALA A 72 4.76 5.72 6.52
N ALA A 73 4.61 6.05 7.80
CA ALA A 73 5.37 7.11 8.45
C ALA A 73 6.87 6.79 8.56
N ILE A 74 7.24 5.54 8.85
CA ILE A 74 8.65 5.09 8.86
C ILE A 74 9.22 5.10 7.44
N ASN A 75 8.43 4.74 6.45
CA ASN A 75 8.84 4.71 5.05
C ASN A 75 9.27 6.10 4.54
N THR A 76 8.77 7.19 5.13
CA THR A 76 9.19 8.55 4.76
C THR A 76 10.66 8.83 5.05
N LYS A 77 11.28 8.19 6.07
CA LYS A 77 12.73 8.35 6.37
C LYS A 77 13.63 7.94 5.22
N LYS A 78 13.21 6.94 4.45
CA LYS A 78 14.00 6.39 3.33
C LYS A 78 13.98 7.30 2.10
N LYS A 79 13.21 8.39 2.15
CA LYS A 79 12.90 9.25 1.01
C LYS A 79 13.81 10.48 0.89
N GLY A 80 14.85 10.58 1.75
CA GLY A 80 15.96 11.53 1.58
C GLY A 80 15.65 12.98 1.99
N PHE A 81 14.58 13.23 2.73
CA PHE A 81 14.25 14.59 3.19
C PHE A 81 15.05 14.97 4.44
N THR A 82 15.62 16.17 4.45
CA THR A 82 16.42 16.73 5.55
C THR A 82 15.57 17.38 6.64
N ILE A 83 14.39 16.83 6.93
CA ILE A 83 13.45 17.39 7.91
C ILE A 83 13.62 16.63 9.24
N GLU A 84 13.96 17.34 10.31
CA GLU A 84 13.95 16.76 11.66
C GLU A 84 12.54 16.27 12.01
N SER A 85 12.45 15.10 12.67
CA SER A 85 11.16 14.50 13.05
C SER A 85 10.20 14.14 11.90
N GLN A 86 10.72 13.90 10.68
CA GLN A 86 9.91 13.56 9.49
C GLN A 86 8.89 12.42 9.71
N VAL A 87 9.22 11.40 10.52
CA VAL A 87 8.29 10.30 10.84
C VAL A 87 7.12 10.80 11.67
N LEU A 88 7.37 11.67 12.64
CA LEU A 88 6.32 12.17 13.54
C LEU A 88 5.37 13.06 12.76
N ILE A 89 5.90 13.95 11.92
CA ILE A 89 5.10 14.78 11.02
C ILE A 89 4.26 13.90 10.08
N SER A 90 4.89 12.93 9.41
CA SER A 90 4.19 12.01 8.50
C SER A 90 3.11 11.20 9.23
N PHE A 91 3.40 10.71 10.43
CA PHE A 91 2.48 9.93 11.24
C PHE A 91 1.24 10.75 11.61
N VAL A 92 1.43 11.99 12.08
CA VAL A 92 0.31 12.89 12.43
C VAL A 92 -0.49 13.24 11.18
N SER A 93 0.18 13.63 10.09
CA SER A 93 -0.51 13.98 8.84
C SER A 93 -1.33 12.82 8.26
N ILE A 94 -0.75 11.62 8.20
CA ILE A 94 -1.44 10.43 7.69
C ILE A 94 -2.59 10.07 8.64
N SER A 95 -2.37 10.07 9.96
CA SER A 95 -3.41 9.73 10.94
C SER A 95 -4.60 10.67 10.85
N VAL A 96 -4.35 11.98 10.81
CA VAL A 96 -5.42 12.99 10.72
C VAL A 96 -6.18 12.83 9.40
N GLY A 97 -5.47 12.66 8.27
CA GLY A 97 -6.09 12.42 6.98
C GLY A 97 -6.96 11.17 6.98
N THR A 98 -6.44 10.04 7.47
CA THR A 98 -7.16 8.77 7.55
C THR A 98 -8.39 8.86 8.45
N ILE A 99 -8.29 9.48 9.63
CA ILE A 99 -9.42 9.64 10.55
C ILE A 99 -10.53 10.50 9.91
N ILE A 100 -10.15 11.61 9.28
CA ILE A 100 -11.12 12.50 8.63
C ILE A 100 -11.78 11.79 7.45
N THR A 101 -11.00 11.18 6.55
CA THR A 101 -11.53 10.51 5.36
C THR A 101 -12.43 9.33 5.74
N LEU A 102 -11.96 8.42 6.59
CA LEU A 102 -12.76 7.28 7.02
C LEU A 102 -13.98 7.74 7.82
N GLY A 103 -13.81 8.70 8.74
CA GLY A 103 -14.91 9.26 9.53
C GLY A 103 -16.04 9.79 8.65
N ILE A 104 -15.72 10.54 7.59
CA ILE A 104 -16.70 11.04 6.62
C ILE A 104 -17.35 9.90 5.84
N LEU A 105 -16.57 8.98 5.25
CA LEU A 105 -17.09 7.90 4.40
C LEU A 105 -17.99 6.92 5.16
N ILE A 106 -17.64 6.68 6.41
CA ILE A 106 -18.37 5.81 7.30
C ILE A 106 -19.64 6.51 7.82
N SER A 107 -19.54 7.79 8.22
CA SER A 107 -20.70 8.56 8.71
C SER A 107 -21.73 8.81 7.60
N SER A 108 -21.27 8.99 6.36
CA SER A 108 -22.14 9.11 5.18
C SER A 108 -22.74 7.78 4.73
N LYS A 109 -22.35 6.65 5.34
CA LYS A 109 -22.70 5.28 4.93
C LYS A 109 -22.28 4.94 3.49
N ALA A 110 -21.29 5.64 2.95
CA ALA A 110 -20.70 5.29 1.65
C ALA A 110 -19.92 3.98 1.71
N ILE A 111 -19.31 3.69 2.86
CA ILE A 111 -18.68 2.40 3.17
C ILE A 111 -19.22 1.86 4.49
N GLY A 112 -19.35 0.54 4.60
CA GLY A 112 -19.74 -0.13 5.83
C GLY A 112 -18.55 -0.26 6.80
N TYR A 113 -18.88 -0.50 8.06
CA TYR A 113 -17.91 -0.73 9.14
C TYR A 113 -17.31 -2.14 9.09
N THR A 114 -16.92 -2.62 7.90
CA THR A 114 -16.31 -3.94 7.71
C THR A 114 -14.83 -3.80 7.34
N PRO A 115 -13.96 -4.72 7.80
CA PRO A 115 -12.52 -4.63 7.56
C PRO A 115 -12.15 -4.49 6.07
N SER A 116 -12.83 -5.22 5.20
CA SER A 116 -12.59 -5.25 3.74
C SER A 116 -13.01 -3.97 3.02
N GLN A 117 -13.88 -3.14 3.62
CA GLN A 117 -14.30 -1.85 3.07
C GLN A 117 -13.48 -0.68 3.60
N VAL A 118 -12.96 -0.80 4.83
CA VAL A 118 -12.09 0.21 5.44
C VAL A 118 -10.67 0.13 4.91
N ILE A 119 -10.19 -1.08 4.60
CA ILE A 119 -8.84 -1.33 4.09
C ILE A 119 -8.96 -1.74 2.63
N PRO A 120 -8.68 -0.83 1.67
CA PRO A 120 -8.70 -1.18 0.27
C PRO A 120 -7.55 -2.15 -0.03
N VAL A 121 -7.92 -3.41 -0.28
CA VAL A 121 -7.04 -4.41 -0.87
C VAL A 121 -7.13 -4.24 -2.39
N ALA A 122 -6.08 -3.69 -2.98
CA ALA A 122 -5.99 -3.44 -4.43
C ALA A 122 -5.93 -4.76 -5.22
#